data_AF-I5B1V2-F1
#
_entry.id   AF-I5B1V2-F1
#
_cell.length_a   1.000
_cell.length_b   1.000
_cell.length_c   1.000
_cell.angle_alpha   90.00
_cell.angle_beta   90.00
_cell.angle_gamma   90.00
#
_symmetry.space_group_name_H-M   'P 1'
#
loop_
_entity.id
_entity.type
_entity.pdbx_description
1 polymer ?
#
loop_
_entity_poly.entity_id
_entity_poly.type
_entity_poly.pdbx_seq_one_letter_code
_entity_poly.pdbx_strand_id
1 'polypeptide(L)'
;MTIQNALSFIRQGQHDNDLRIKLIKAETGDTRQKILDQKDLIFTPEEFEEAYSLSLFKCQHQEDADALMAFRMWWIMLCRSPDADVTSP
;
A
#
# COMPACT_ATOMS: atom_id res chain seq x y z
N MET A 1 15.26 1.14 5.89
CA MET A 1 14.11 1.01 4.98
C MET A 1 14.67 0.89 3.58
N THR A 2 14.06 0.06 2.75
CA THR A 2 14.56 -0.21 1.40
C THR A 2 13.40 -0.30 0.42
N ILE A 3 13.65 0.10 -0.82
CA ILE A 3 12.74 -0.10 -1.96
C ILE A 3 12.27 -1.56 -2.09
N GLN A 4 13.07 -2.52 -1.62
CA GLN A 4 12.72 -3.94 -1.58
C GLN A 4 11.46 -4.21 -0.74
N ASN A 5 11.28 -3.50 0.38
CA ASN A 5 10.12 -3.63 1.24
C ASN A 5 8.86 -3.10 0.54
N ALA A 6 8.97 -1.98 -0.16
CA ALA A 6 7.88 -1.45 -0.98
C ALA A 6 7.50 -2.39 -2.13
N LEU A 7 8.49 -3.00 -2.81
CA LEU A 7 8.25 -4.02 -3.83
C LEU A 7 7.54 -5.26 -3.25
N SER A 8 7.95 -5.69 -2.06
CA SER A 8 7.32 -6.79 -1.33
C SER A 8 5.89 -6.43 -0.95
N PHE A 9 5.66 -5.20 -0.49
CA PHE A 9 4.32 -4.69 -0.17
C PHE A 9 3.40 -4.66 -1.39
N ILE A 10 3.88 -4.19 -2.55
CA ILE A 10 3.08 -4.18 -3.79
C ILE A 10 2.68 -5.61 -4.17
N ARG A 11 3.62 -6.55 -4.20
CA ARG A 11 3.34 -7.94 -4.55
C ARG A 11 2.41 -8.61 -3.56
N GLN A 12 2.71 -8.51 -2.26
CA GLN A 12 1.87 -9.09 -1.22
C GLN A 12 0.50 -8.43 -1.23
N GLY A 13 0.43 -7.11 -1.30
CA GLY A 13 -0.81 -6.36 -1.38
C GLY A 13 -1.64 -6.68 -2.62
N GLN A 14 -1.07 -7.21 -3.71
CA GLN A 14 -1.84 -7.68 -4.87
C GLN A 14 -2.47 -9.06 -4.69
N HIS A 15 -1.85 -9.94 -3.89
CA HIS A 15 -2.29 -11.34 -3.74
C HIS A 15 -2.88 -11.69 -2.36
N ASP A 16 -2.52 -10.94 -1.32
CA ASP A 16 -2.93 -11.13 0.07
C ASP A 16 -4.15 -10.25 0.37
N ASN A 17 -5.34 -10.84 0.20
CA ASN A 17 -6.60 -10.19 0.54
C ASN A 17 -6.73 -9.91 2.04
N ASP A 18 -6.13 -10.73 2.91
CA ASP A 18 -6.19 -10.52 4.35
C ASP A 18 -5.41 -9.26 4.76
N LEU A 19 -4.26 -9.01 4.13
CA LEU A 19 -3.51 -7.78 4.31
C LEU A 19 -4.34 -6.56 3.90
N ARG A 20 -5.01 -6.61 2.74
CA ARG A 20 -5.90 -5.52 2.29
C ARG A 20 -7.02 -5.27 3.28
N ILE A 21 -7.70 -6.32 3.75
CA ILE A 21 -8.81 -6.20 4.70
C ILE A 21 -8.32 -5.59 6.01
N LYS A 22 -7.14 -5.99 6.52
CA LYS A 22 -6.56 -5.39 7.74
C LYS A 22 -6.24 -3.90 7.56
N LEU A 23 -5.68 -3.51 6.42
CA LEU A 23 -5.36 -2.11 6.11
C LEU A 23 -6.61 -1.24 5.91
N ILE A 24 -7.68 -1.80 5.34
CA ILE A 24 -8.98 -1.13 5.19
C ILE A 24 -9.66 -0.97 6.55
N LYS A 25 -9.60 -2.00 7.41
CA LYS A 25 -10.15 -1.96 8.77
C LYS A 25 -9.38 -1.05 9.72
N ALA A 26 -8.15 -0.69 9.38
CA ALA A 26 -7.37 0.25 10.16
C ALA A 26 -8.01 1.64 10.06
N GLU A 27 -8.48 2.15 11.19
CA GLU A 27 -9.18 3.43 11.29
C GLU A 27 -8.23 4.63 11.16
N THR A 28 -6.95 4.44 11.50
CA THR A 28 -5.93 5.50 11.50
C THR A 28 -4.69 5.15 10.70
N GLY A 29 -4.01 6.18 10.19
CA GLY A 29 -2.67 6.07 9.59
C GLY A 29 -1.67 5.31 10.48
N ASP A 30 -1.65 5.60 11.79
CA ASP A 30 -0.79 4.90 12.76
C ASP A 30 -1.08 3.40 12.85
N THR A 31 -2.37 3.01 12.79
CA THR A 31 -2.75 1.60 12.83
C THR A 31 -2.31 0.87 11.56
N ARG A 32 -2.42 1.53 10.40
CA ARG A 32 -1.88 1.02 9.13
C ARG A 32 -0.36 0.86 9.23
N GLN A 33 0.34 1.85 9.79
CA GLN A 33 1.79 1.80 10.00
C GLN A 33 2.19 0.60 10.87
N LYS A 34 1.47 0.33 11.97
CA LYS A 34 1.72 -0.84 12.83
C LYS A 34 1.49 -2.17 12.12
N ILE A 35 0.48 -2.27 11.26
CA ILE A 35 0.23 -3.49 10.47
C ILE A 35 1.39 -3.74 9.49
N LEU A 36 1.89 -2.67 8.86
CA LEU A 36 3.06 -2.74 7.98
C LEU A 36 4.33 -3.13 8.75
N ASP A 37 4.54 -2.54 9.93
CA ASP A 37 5.66 -2.83 10.84
C ASP A 37 5.67 -4.30 11.27
N GLN A 38 4.52 -4.86 11.65
CA GLN A 38 4.37 -6.28 12.00
C GLN A 38 4.73 -7.26 10.88
N LYS A 39 4.67 -6.81 9.62
CA LYS A 39 5.02 -7.61 8.43
C LYS A 39 6.41 -7.28 7.87
N ASP A 40 7.20 -6.43 8.54
CA ASP A 40 8.49 -5.91 8.04
C ASP A 40 8.33 -5.20 6.68
N LEU A 41 7.17 -4.57 6.48
CA LEU A 41 6.82 -3.83 5.26
C LEU A 41 6.93 -2.32 5.49
N ILE A 42 8.01 -1.89 6.14
CA ILE A 42 8.26 -0.47 6.37
C ILE A 42 8.95 0.13 5.14
N PHE A 43 8.31 1.14 4.57
CA PHE A 43 8.82 1.92 3.45
C PHE A 43 8.33 3.37 3.53
N THR A 44 9.04 4.29 2.89
CA THR A 44 8.60 5.68 2.71
C THR A 44 7.67 5.83 1.50
N PRO A 45 6.88 6.91 1.43
CA PRO A 45 6.08 7.20 0.24
C PRO A 45 6.92 7.29 -1.05
N GLU A 46 8.15 7.80 -0.95
CA GLU A 46 9.07 7.90 -2.09
C GLU A 46 9.53 6.50 -2.56
N GLU A 47 9.91 5.63 -1.62
CA GLU A 47 10.27 4.24 -1.91
C GLU A 47 9.10 3.47 -2.54
N PHE A 48 7.86 3.77 -2.12
CA PHE A 48 6.65 3.21 -2.73
C PHE A 48 6.48 3.64 -4.18
N GLU A 49 6.60 4.93 -4.47
CA GLU A 49 6.47 5.44 -5.85
C GLU A 49 7.59 4.92 -6.75
N GLU A 50 8.81 4.79 -6.23
CA GLU A 50 9.93 4.20 -6.97
C GLU A 50 9.69 2.71 -7.24
N ALA A 51 9.26 1.95 -6.24
CA ALA A 51 8.90 0.53 -6.39
C ALA A 51 7.74 0.32 -7.37
N TYR A 52 6.73 1.20 -7.35
CA TYR A 52 5.64 1.21 -8.31
C TYR A 52 6.16 1.47 -9.74
N SER A 53 6.98 2.51 -9.92
CA SER A 53 7.54 2.87 -11.23
C SER A 53 8.38 1.74 -11.81
N LEU A 54 9.22 1.10 -10.98
CA LEU A 54 9.99 -0.08 -11.36
C LEU A 54 9.11 -1.28 -11.70
N SER A 55 8.02 -1.51 -10.96
CA SER A 55 7.09 -2.61 -11.21
C SER A 55 6.33 -2.39 -12.51
N LEU A 56 5.88 -1.17 -12.77
CA LEU A 56 5.19 -0.78 -14.00
C LEU A 56 6.12 -0.90 -15.21
N PHE A 57 7.37 -0.43 -15.09
CA PHE A 57 8.38 -0.56 -16.15
C PHE A 57 8.68 -2.03 -16.50
N LYS A 58 8.59 -2.93 -15.52
CA LYS A 58 8.79 -4.38 -15.72
C LYS A 58 7.53 -5.11 -16.21
N CYS A 59 6.35 -4.49 -16.19
CA CYS A 59 5.13 -5.12 -16.67
C CYS A 59 5.18 -5.27 -18.19
N GLN A 60 5.09 -6.51 -18.66
CA GLN A 60 5.02 -6.83 -20.09
C GLN A 60 3.56 -6.99 -20.56
N HIS A 61 2.63 -7.22 -19.63
CA HIS A 61 1.21 -7.42 -19.92
C HIS A 61 0.40 -6.23 -19.42
N GLN A 62 -0.55 -5.79 -20.26
CA GLN A 62 -1.45 -4.69 -19.94
C GLN A 62 -2.30 -5.00 -18.70
N GLU A 63 -2.76 -6.25 -18.56
CA GLU A 63 -3.56 -6.69 -17.40
C GLU A 63 -2.81 -6.52 -16.06
N ASP A 64 -1.50 -6.83 -16.04
CA ASP A 64 -0.66 -6.66 -14.86
C ASP A 64 -0.46 -5.17 -14.52
N ALA A 65 -0.29 -4.33 -15.56
CA ALA A 65 -0.17 -2.89 -15.40
C ALA A 65 -1.47 -2.29 -14.84
N ASP A 66 -2.63 -2.72 -15.35
CA ASP A 66 -3.95 -2.26 -14.89
C ASP A 66 -4.19 -2.67 -13.43
N ALA A 67 -3.83 -3.91 -13.06
CA ALA A 67 -3.91 -4.39 -11.68
C ALA A 67 -2.99 -3.60 -10.73
N LEU A 68 -1.80 -3.22 -11.19
CA LEU A 68 -0.84 -2.40 -10.45
C LEU A 68 -1.35 -0.96 -10.28
N MET A 69 -1.91 -0.36 -11.33
CA MET A 69 -2.52 0.97 -11.27
C MET A 69 -3.70 1.01 -10.30
N ALA A 70 -4.59 0.00 -10.36
CA ALA A 70 -5.72 -0.12 -9.44
C ALA A 70 -5.25 -0.25 -7.98
N PHE A 71 -4.21 -1.04 -7.73
CA PHE A 71 -3.62 -1.17 -6.40
C PHE A 71 -3.03 0.14 -5.89
N ARG A 72 -2.28 0.88 -6.73
CA ARG A 72 -1.74 2.19 -6.37
C ARG A 72 -2.84 3.18 -6.01
N MET A 73 -3.89 3.26 -6.82
CA MET A 73 -5.03 4.15 -6.54
C MET A 73 -5.71 3.81 -5.21
N TRP A 74 -5.95 2.53 -4.95
CA TRP A 74 -6.50 2.07 -3.67
C TRP A 74 -5.62 2.48 -2.48
N TRP A 75 -4.31 2.26 -2.57
CA TRP A 75 -3.38 2.61 -1.49
C TRP A 75 -3.34 4.12 -1.22
N ILE A 76 -3.24 4.94 -2.27
CA ILE A 76 -3.26 6.40 -2.14
C ILE A 76 -4.57 6.89 -1.54
N MET A 77 -5.70 6.32 -1.96
CA MET A 77 -7.01 6.67 -1.42
C MET A 77 -7.11 6.30 0.06
N LEU A 78 -6.54 5.16 0.46
CA LEU A 78 -6.47 4.71 1.84
C LEU A 78 -5.57 5.60 2.72
N CYS A 79 -4.45 6.07 2.19
CA CYS A 79 -3.56 7.01 2.90
C CYS A 79 -4.14 8.43 2.96
N ARG A 80 -5.00 8.80 1.99
CA ARG A 80 -5.67 10.11 1.94
C ARG A 80 -6.99 10.15 2.68
N SER A 81 -7.60 9.00 3.01
CA SER A 81 -8.82 9.01 3.81
C SER A 81 -8.47 9.69 5.13
N PRO A 82 -9.11 10.82 5.48
CA PRO A 82 -8.90 11.43 6.77
C PRO A 82 -9.16 10.34 7.81
N ASP A 83 -8.24 10.20 8.79
CA ASP A 83 -8.54 9.48 10.02
C ASP A 83 -9.94 9.95 10.43
N ALA A 84 -10.88 9.02 10.65
CA ALA A 84 -12.24 9.39 10.99
C ALA A 84 -12.17 10.28 12.23
N ASP A 85 -12.21 11.58 12.00
CA ASP A 85 -11.88 12.60 12.96
C ASP A 85 -12.89 12.46 14.09
N VAL A 86 -12.36 12.07 15.26
CA VAL A 86 -12.76 12.49 16.60
C VAL A 86 -14.04 13.33 16.60
N THR A 87 -15.19 12.72 16.34
CA THR A 87 -16.46 13.42 16.43
C THR A 87 -16.98 13.20 17.84
N SER A 88 -16.49 14.02 18.77
CA SER A 88 -17.16 14.27 20.05
C SER A 88 -16.84 15.67 20.54
N PRO A 89 -17.82 16.58 20.43
CA PRO A 89 -18.19 17.47 21.52
C PRO A 89 -19.43 16.95 22.26
#